data_AF-A0A5C7S287-F1
#
_entry.id   AF-A0A5C7S287-F1
#
_cell.length_a   1.000
_cell.length_b   1.000
_cell.length_c   1.000
_cell.angle_alpha   90.00
_cell.angle_beta   90.00
_cell.angle_gamma   90.00
#
_symmetry.space_group_name_H-M   'P 1'
#
loop_
_entity.id
_entity.type
_entity.pdbx_description
1 polymer ?
#
loop_
_entity_poly.entity_id
_entity_poly.type
_entity_poly.pdbx_seq_one_letter_code
_entity_poly.pdbx_strand_id
1 'polypeptide(L)'
;MIEAPNKRGRREILTEELARKISKMVSLFPDSQIPVTWENVMTHSKMRFGHAFNRQMLSQKEWGGRKLIAEAFSEAKAIQKRLHNDSAPKYKTSARSVLQKRIGELEARILALQEELEKVRAQQVDQLDAFLNTRCDLRRLLDDFHQTQK
;
A
#
# COMPACT_ATOMS: atom_id res chain seq x y z
N MET A 1 9.43 12.72 -54.11
CA MET A 1 8.15 13.43 -54.20
C MET A 1 8.19 14.57 -53.20
N ILE A 2 8.15 15.80 -53.69
CA ILE A 2 8.28 17.04 -52.90
C ILE A 2 6.86 17.42 -52.46
N GLU A 3 6.59 17.38 -51.15
CA GLU A 3 5.30 17.80 -50.59
C GLU A 3 5.08 19.30 -50.79
N ALA A 4 3.88 19.65 -51.25
CA ALA A 4 3.48 21.01 -51.58
C ALA A 4 3.43 21.91 -50.33
N PRO A 5 3.83 23.19 -50.43
CA PRO A 5 3.72 24.13 -49.32
C PRO A 5 2.25 24.55 -49.16
N ASN A 6 1.60 24.03 -48.12
CA ASN A 6 0.23 24.42 -47.80
C ASN A 6 0.16 25.91 -47.39
N LYS A 7 -0.72 26.63 -48.08
CA LYS A 7 -0.99 28.06 -47.97
C LYS A 7 -1.60 28.43 -46.61
N ARG A 8 -1.01 29.44 -45.96
CA ARG A 8 -1.55 30.39 -44.96
C ARG A 8 -2.84 29.97 -44.21
N GLY A 9 -2.64 29.42 -43.01
CA GLY A 9 -3.60 29.34 -41.90
C GLY A 9 -2.81 29.33 -40.59
N ARG A 10 -3.44 29.66 -39.46
CA ARG A 10 -2.85 29.73 -38.10
C ARG A 10 -1.69 28.73 -37.89
N ARG A 11 -0.52 29.21 -37.42
CA ARG A 11 0.67 28.35 -37.18
C ARG A 11 0.24 27.07 -36.47
N GLU A 12 0.61 25.92 -37.06
CA GLU A 12 0.24 24.62 -36.55
C GLU A 12 0.87 24.42 -35.16
N ILE A 13 0.02 24.41 -34.12
CA ILE A 13 0.47 24.42 -32.71
C ILE A 13 1.11 23.08 -32.34
N LEU A 14 0.65 21.98 -32.95
CA LEU A 14 1.16 20.63 -32.71
C LEU A 14 1.93 20.14 -33.95
N THR A 15 3.24 20.37 -33.97
CA THR A 15 4.16 19.86 -35.00
C THR A 15 4.53 18.40 -34.73
N GLU A 16 5.06 17.69 -35.73
CA GLU A 16 5.49 16.30 -35.56
C GLU A 16 6.60 16.16 -34.50
N GLU A 17 7.57 17.08 -34.49
CA GLU A 17 8.64 17.10 -33.49
C GLU A 17 8.10 17.27 -32.07
N LEU A 18 7.09 18.13 -31.90
CA LEU A 18 6.44 18.32 -30.61
C LEU A 18 5.63 17.08 -30.22
N ALA A 19 4.97 16.44 -31.17
CA ALA A 19 4.27 15.19 -30.94
C ALA A 19 5.22 14.09 -30.47
N ARG A 20 6.41 13.95 -31.07
CA ARG A 20 7.45 13.01 -30.60
C ARG A 20 7.92 13.31 -29.18
N LYS A 21 8.10 14.60 -28.83
CA LYS A 21 8.46 15.02 -27.46
C LYS A 21 7.34 14.69 -26.46
N ILE A 22 6.08 14.92 -26.84
CA ILE A 22 4.91 14.55 -26.03
C ILE A 22 4.83 13.04 -25.88
N SER A 23 5.00 12.26 -26.95
CA SER A 23 5.02 10.78 -26.87
C SER A 23 6.09 10.29 -25.90
N LYS A 24 7.33 10.80 -25.98
CA LYS A 24 8.39 10.46 -25.01
C LYS A 24 8.00 10.82 -23.57
N MET A 25 7.36 11.97 -23.37
CA MET A 25 6.86 12.36 -22.05
C MET A 25 5.81 11.37 -21.53
N VAL A 26 4.85 10.97 -22.37
CA VAL A 26 3.77 10.03 -22.00
C VAL A 26 4.33 8.63 -21.69
N SER A 27 5.33 8.16 -22.44
CA SER A 27 5.99 6.87 -22.17
C SER A 27 6.66 6.82 -20.79
N LEU A 28 7.08 7.96 -20.23
CA LEU A 28 7.71 8.06 -18.91
C LEU A 28 6.73 8.20 -17.74
N PHE A 29 5.43 8.34 -18.01
CA PHE A 29 4.41 8.47 -16.97
C PHE A 29 4.35 7.27 -16.01
N PRO A 30 4.38 6.00 -16.48
CA PRO A 30 4.37 4.84 -15.60
C PRO A 30 5.55 4.81 -14.62
N ASP A 31 6.75 5.17 -15.09
CA ASP A 31 7.97 5.18 -14.28
C ASP A 31 7.95 6.30 -13.23
N SER A 32 7.35 7.43 -13.57
CA SER A 32 7.19 8.58 -12.67
C SER A 32 6.00 8.45 -11.71
N GLN A 33 5.34 7.29 -11.68
CA GLN A 33 4.09 7.05 -10.93
C GLN A 33 2.95 8.03 -11.26
N ILE A 34 3.00 8.68 -12.43
CA ILE A 34 1.96 9.58 -12.89
C ILE A 34 0.85 8.75 -13.54
N PRO A 35 -0.43 8.92 -13.15
CA PRO A 35 -1.50 8.19 -13.79
C PRO A 35 -1.59 8.48 -15.29
N VAL A 36 -1.67 7.44 -16.13
CA VAL A 36 -1.81 7.61 -17.58
C VAL A 36 -3.26 7.97 -17.91
N THR A 37 -3.59 9.26 -17.88
CA THR A 37 -4.90 9.82 -18.24
C THR A 37 -4.73 10.96 -19.23
N TRP A 38 -5.70 11.18 -20.12
CA TRP A 38 -5.64 12.27 -21.09
C TRP A 38 -5.56 13.64 -20.42
N GLU A 39 -6.17 13.80 -19.26
CA GLU A 39 -6.06 15.00 -18.43
C GLU A 39 -4.62 15.26 -17.99
N ASN A 40 -3.92 14.24 -17.51
CA ASN A 40 -2.51 14.37 -17.14
C ASN A 40 -1.63 14.66 -18.36
N VAL A 41 -1.91 14.06 -19.51
CA VAL A 41 -1.20 14.40 -20.76
C VAL A 41 -1.39 15.88 -21.12
N MET A 42 -2.61 16.42 -21.02
CA MET A 42 -2.91 17.83 -21.29
C MET A 42 -2.24 18.75 -20.26
N THR A 43 -2.29 18.42 -18.98
CA THR A 43 -1.68 19.21 -17.91
C THR A 43 -0.16 19.26 -18.04
N HIS A 44 0.50 18.11 -18.23
CA HIS A 44 1.96 18.06 -18.36
C HIS A 44 2.44 18.63 -19.69
N SER A 45 1.67 18.49 -20.78
CA SER A 45 2.02 19.13 -22.04
C SER A 45 1.90 20.65 -21.97
N LYS A 46 0.87 21.19 -21.29
CA LYS A 46 0.75 22.63 -21.01
C LYS A 46 1.91 23.14 -20.14
N MET A 47 2.27 22.40 -19.08
CA MET A 47 3.38 22.79 -18.21
C MET A 47 4.74 22.75 -18.91
N ARG A 48 5.03 21.73 -19.73
CA ARG A 48 6.34 21.57 -20.37
C ARG A 48 6.50 22.34 -21.67
N PHE A 49 5.43 22.52 -22.44
CA PHE A 49 5.48 23.10 -23.78
C PHE A 49 4.67 24.39 -23.92
N GLY A 50 4.06 24.88 -22.84
CA GLY A 50 3.37 26.18 -22.81
C GLY A 50 2.04 26.25 -23.57
N HIS A 51 1.58 25.13 -24.14
CA HIS A 51 0.39 25.09 -24.99
C HIS A 51 -0.68 24.16 -24.41
N ALA A 52 -1.90 24.68 -24.33
CA ALA A 52 -3.06 23.87 -23.96
C ALA A 52 -3.53 23.10 -25.20
N PHE A 53 -3.49 21.77 -25.11
CA PHE A 53 -3.97 20.88 -26.18
C PHE A 53 -5.28 20.25 -25.79
N ASN A 54 -6.18 20.05 -26.77
CA ASN A 54 -7.40 19.27 -26.57
C ASN A 54 -7.09 17.78 -26.79
N ARG A 55 -7.77 16.90 -26.05
CA ARG A 55 -7.69 15.44 -26.19
C ARG A 55 -7.85 14.99 -27.63
N GLN A 56 -8.86 15.48 -28.35
CA GLN A 56 -9.10 15.10 -29.75
C GLN A 56 -7.87 15.37 -30.62
N MET A 57 -7.21 16.51 -30.41
CA MET A 57 -6.02 16.89 -31.16
C MET A 57 -4.80 16.01 -30.84
N LEU A 58 -4.65 15.58 -29.59
CA LEU A 58 -3.59 14.65 -29.19
C LEU A 58 -3.87 13.21 -29.63
N SER A 59 -5.15 12.81 -29.67
CA SER A 59 -5.54 11.42 -29.91
C SER A 59 -5.77 11.08 -31.37
N GLN A 60 -6.24 12.02 -32.19
CA GLN A 60 -6.65 11.76 -33.58
C GLN A 60 -5.61 12.21 -34.60
N LYS A 61 -4.66 13.07 -34.22
CA LYS A 61 -3.70 13.60 -35.17
C LYS A 61 -2.70 12.54 -35.61
N GLU A 62 -2.54 12.43 -36.92
CA GLU A 62 -1.71 11.45 -37.58
C GLU A 62 -0.59 12.12 -38.38
N TRP A 63 0.58 11.48 -38.37
CA TRP A 63 1.69 11.82 -39.26
C TRP A 63 2.14 10.53 -39.93
N GLY A 64 2.16 10.51 -41.26
CA GLY A 64 2.51 9.30 -42.03
C GLY A 64 1.65 8.07 -41.69
N GLY A 65 0.37 8.28 -41.35
CA GLY A 65 -0.57 7.21 -40.98
C GLY A 65 -0.40 6.65 -39.56
N ARG A 66 0.41 7.28 -38.70
CA ARG A 66 0.61 6.87 -37.30
C ARG A 66 0.13 7.92 -36.32
N LYS A 67 -0.51 7.47 -35.23
CA LYS A 67 -0.99 8.33 -34.13
C LYS A 67 0.03 8.31 -33.00
N LEU A 68 1.15 8.98 -33.20
CA LEU A 68 2.33 8.91 -32.30
C LEU A 68 1.99 9.07 -30.81
N ILE A 69 1.11 10.00 -30.46
CA ILE A 69 0.74 10.26 -29.06
C ILE A 69 -0.27 9.22 -28.55
N ALA A 70 -1.23 8.80 -29.38
CA ALA A 70 -2.22 7.80 -28.99
C ALA A 70 -1.62 6.40 -28.82
N GLU A 71 -0.64 6.05 -29.67
CA GLU A 71 0.15 4.82 -29.56
C GLU A 71 0.95 4.82 -28.25
N ALA A 72 1.72 5.89 -28.00
CA ALA A 72 2.48 6.05 -26.75
C ALA A 72 1.57 6.04 -25.51
N PHE A 73 0.38 6.66 -25.59
CA PHE A 73 -0.61 6.61 -24.52
C PHE A 73 -1.11 5.20 -24.25
N SER A 74 -1.43 4.44 -25.30
CA SER A 74 -1.94 3.08 -25.17
C SER A 74 -0.88 2.14 -24.62
N GLU A 75 0.36 2.28 -25.06
CA GLU A 75 1.51 1.55 -24.56
C GLU A 75 1.78 1.87 -23.08
N ALA A 76 1.88 3.15 -22.72
CA ALA A 76 2.04 3.57 -21.34
C ALA A 76 0.89 3.07 -20.44
N LYS A 77 -0.35 3.05 -20.96
CA LYS A 77 -1.50 2.54 -20.21
C LYS A 77 -1.41 1.03 -19.98
N ALA A 78 -0.93 0.28 -20.97
CA ALA A 78 -0.69 -1.15 -20.83
C ALA A 78 0.40 -1.44 -19.79
N ILE A 79 1.48 -0.67 -19.78
CA ILE A 79 2.56 -0.76 -18.78
C ILE A 79 2.02 -0.43 -17.38
N GLN A 80 1.29 0.68 -17.23
CA GLN A 80 0.69 1.06 -15.95
C GLN A 80 -0.23 -0.05 -15.40
N LYS A 81 -1.03 -0.69 -16.27
CA LYS A 81 -1.90 -1.81 -15.89
C LYS A 81 -1.09 -3.04 -15.43
N ARG A 82 0.01 -3.37 -16.11
CA ARG A 82 0.91 -4.47 -15.72
C ARG A 82 1.57 -4.19 -14.36
N LEU A 83 2.15 -3.01 -14.19
CA LEU A 83 2.74 -2.58 -12.91
C LEU A 83 1.71 -2.65 -11.77
N HIS A 84 0.48 -2.19 -12.00
CA HIS A 84 -0.57 -2.30 -11.01
C HIS A 84 -0.87 -3.76 -10.65
N ASN A 85 -1.02 -4.63 -11.64
CA ASN A 85 -1.27 -6.06 -11.43
C ASN A 85 -0.09 -6.78 -10.73
N ASP A 86 1.15 -6.38 -11.00
CA ASP A 86 2.34 -6.95 -10.37
C ASP A 86 2.52 -6.44 -8.92
N SER A 87 2.13 -5.19 -8.66
CA SER A 87 2.13 -4.58 -7.32
C SER A 87 0.95 -5.02 -6.46
N ALA A 88 -0.14 -5.49 -7.08
CA ALA A 88 -1.30 -5.98 -6.35
C ALA A 88 -0.88 -7.24 -5.54
N PRO A 89 -1.22 -7.35 -4.25
CA PRO A 89 -0.90 -8.54 -3.48
C PRO A 89 -1.57 -9.75 -4.13
N LYS A 90 -0.78 -10.58 -4.82
CA LYS A 90 -1.23 -11.77 -5.58
C LYS A 90 -2.10 -12.74 -4.77
N TYR A 91 -2.12 -12.58 -3.45
CA TYR A 91 -2.71 -13.52 -2.50
C TYR A 91 -3.67 -12.87 -1.50
N LYS A 92 -4.19 -11.65 -1.74
CA LYS A 92 -5.07 -10.97 -0.77
C LYS A 92 -6.36 -11.75 -0.45
N THR A 93 -6.76 -12.67 -1.33
CA THR A 93 -7.92 -13.58 -1.19
C THR A 93 -7.51 -15.06 -1.25
N SER A 94 -6.22 -15.38 -1.25
CA SER A 94 -5.81 -16.79 -1.28
C SER A 94 -6.07 -17.43 0.07
N ALA A 95 -6.47 -18.70 0.08
CA ALA A 95 -6.70 -19.48 1.30
C ALA A 95 -5.53 -19.36 2.30
N ARG A 96 -4.29 -19.21 1.80
CA ARG A 96 -3.09 -19.00 2.61
C ARG A 96 -3.13 -17.71 3.43
N SER A 97 -3.61 -16.60 2.87
CA SER A 97 -3.72 -15.32 3.59
C SER A 97 -4.76 -15.37 4.72
N VAL A 98 -5.87 -16.06 4.48
CA VAL A 98 -6.93 -16.30 5.47
C VAL A 98 -6.40 -17.20 6.60
N LEU A 99 -5.68 -18.27 6.26
CA LEU A 99 -5.03 -19.15 7.23
C LEU A 99 -3.98 -18.40 8.06
N GLN A 100 -3.15 -17.56 7.44
CA GLN A 100 -2.14 -16.77 8.15
C GLN A 100 -2.77 -15.80 9.14
N LYS A 101 -3.86 -15.12 8.76
CA LYS A 101 -4.63 -14.29 9.69
C LYS A 101 -5.18 -15.11 10.85
N ARG A 102 -5.74 -16.30 10.56
CA ARG A 102 -6.30 -17.18 11.59
C ARG A 102 -5.25 -17.72 12.55
N ILE A 103 -4.04 -18.03 12.04
CA ILE A 103 -2.89 -18.42 12.85
C ILE A 103 -2.53 -17.29 13.83
N GLY A 104 -2.40 -16.06 13.33
CA GLY A 104 -2.09 -14.91 14.21
C GLY A 104 -3.16 -14.66 15.28
N GLU A 105 -4.44 -14.81 14.95
CA GLU A 105 -5.54 -14.72 15.93
C GLU A 105 -5.45 -15.80 17.02
N LEU A 106 -5.09 -17.03 16.64
CA LEU A 106 -4.95 -18.15 17.58
C LEU A 106 -3.71 -17.99 18.46
N GLU A 107 -2.59 -17.56 17.90
CA GLU A 107 -1.35 -17.28 18.66
C GLU A 107 -1.57 -16.19 19.71
N ALA A 108 -2.24 -15.10 19.35
CA ALA A 108 -2.60 -14.05 20.29
C ALA A 108 -3.49 -14.56 21.43
N ARG A 109 -4.44 -15.45 21.12
CA ARG A 109 -5.33 -16.05 22.13
C ARG A 109 -4.59 -17.01 23.06
N ILE A 110 -3.63 -17.78 22.54
CA ILE A 110 -2.78 -18.64 23.36
C ILE A 110 -1.97 -17.81 24.35
N LEU A 111 -1.34 -16.72 23.90
CA LEU A 111 -0.57 -15.83 24.78
C LEU A 111 -1.45 -15.20 25.87
N ALA A 112 -2.64 -14.72 25.53
CA ALA A 112 -3.56 -14.16 26.51
C ALA A 112 -4.00 -15.19 27.56
N LEU A 113 -4.34 -16.41 27.14
CA LEU A 113 -4.71 -17.50 28.05
C LEU A 113 -3.55 -17.93 28.95
N GLN A 114 -2.31 -17.92 28.43
CA GLN A 114 -1.13 -18.20 29.24
C GLN A 114 -0.93 -17.13 30.32
N GLU A 115 -1.11 -15.85 29.98
CA GLU A 115 -1.01 -14.74 30.94
C GLU A 115 -2.10 -14.83 32.03
N GLU A 116 -3.34 -15.17 31.65
CA GLU A 116 -4.43 -15.41 32.62
C GLU A 116 -4.10 -16.58 33.56
N LEU A 117 -3.55 -17.67 33.03
CA LEU A 117 -3.17 -18.84 33.81
C LEU A 117 -2.04 -18.52 34.81
N GLU A 118 -1.05 -17.74 34.39
CA GLU A 118 0.02 -17.25 35.28
C GLU A 118 -0.54 -16.36 36.41
N LYS A 119 -1.48 -15.47 36.11
CA LYS A 119 -2.16 -14.65 37.14
C LYS A 119 -2.89 -15.51 38.17
N VAL A 120 -3.63 -16.52 37.72
CA VAL A 120 -4.34 -17.44 38.63
C VAL A 120 -3.36 -18.25 39.47
N ARG A 121 -2.26 -18.73 38.88
CA ARG A 121 -1.20 -19.43 39.64
C ARG A 121 -0.59 -18.55 40.72
N ALA A 122 -0.27 -17.29 40.40
CA ALA A 122 0.25 -16.34 41.38
C ALA A 122 -0.73 -16.14 42.55
N GLN A 123 -2.01 -15.92 42.26
CA GLN A 123 -3.05 -15.78 43.29
C GLN A 123 -3.17 -17.01 44.18
N GLN A 124 -3.11 -18.21 43.62
CA GLN A 124 -3.17 -19.45 44.41
C GLN A 124 -1.94 -19.64 45.30
N VAL A 125 -0.75 -19.28 44.80
CA VAL A 125 0.48 -19.30 45.59
C VAL A 125 0.41 -18.31 46.74
N ASP A 126 -0.04 -17.08 46.48
CA ASP A 126 -0.22 -16.06 47.52
C ASP A 126 -1.23 -16.50 48.59
N GLN A 127 -2.32 -17.17 48.20
CA GLN A 127 -3.29 -17.75 49.13
C GLN A 127 -2.69 -18.84 50.01
N LEU A 128 -1.87 -19.73 49.42
CA LEU A 128 -1.17 -20.77 50.16
C LEU A 128 -0.14 -20.19 51.13
N ASP A 129 0.63 -19.19 50.69
CA ASP A 129 1.61 -18.50 51.52
C ASP A 129 0.94 -17.77 52.69
N ALA A 130 -0.13 -17.02 52.42
CA ALA A 130 -0.94 -16.38 53.44
C ALA A 130 -1.49 -17.41 54.44
N PHE A 131 -2.04 -18.54 53.97
CA PHE A 131 -2.57 -19.59 54.85
C PHE A 131 -1.48 -20.18 55.77
N LEU A 132 -0.32 -20.52 55.22
CA LEU A 132 0.80 -21.09 55.98
C LEU A 132 1.37 -20.08 56.98
N ASN A 133 1.50 -18.81 56.59
CA ASN A 133 2.15 -17.79 57.43
C ASN A 133 1.20 -17.14 58.45
N THR A 134 -0.12 -17.10 58.21
CA THR A 134 -1.08 -16.49 59.17
C THR A 134 -1.54 -17.43 60.28
N ARG A 135 -1.52 -18.76 60.08
CA ARG A 135 -2.02 -19.74 61.07
C ARG A 135 -0.94 -20.50 61.82
N CYS A 136 0.32 -20.43 61.40
CA CYS A 136 1.39 -21.25 61.99
C CYS A 136 2.49 -20.43 62.66
N ASP A 137 2.14 -19.40 63.43
CA ASP A 137 3.07 -18.98 64.49
C ASP A 137 2.95 -19.98 65.66
N LEU A 138 3.32 -21.24 65.39
CA LEU A 138 3.39 -22.34 66.35
C LEU A 138 4.22 -21.94 67.57
N ARG A 139 5.16 -21.01 67.39
CA ARG A 139 5.95 -20.39 68.45
C ARG A 139 5.05 -19.63 69.43
N ARG A 140 4.13 -18.78 68.96
CA ARG A 140 3.16 -18.09 69.82
C ARG A 140 2.22 -19.07 70.53
N LEU A 141 1.74 -20.09 69.81
CA LEU A 141 0.88 -21.13 70.41
C LEU A 141 1.61 -21.96 71.48
N LEU A 142 2.89 -22.26 71.28
CA LEU A 142 3.74 -22.94 72.27
C LEU A 142 4.09 -22.01 73.44
N ASP A 143 4.40 -20.75 73.17
CA ASP A 143 4.69 -19.74 74.20
C ASP A 143 3.46 -19.52 75.10
N ASP A 144 2.26 -19.40 74.52
CA ASP A 144 0.99 -19.28 75.25
C ASP A 144 0.71 -20.54 76.09
N PHE A 145 0.99 -21.74 75.56
CA PHE A 145 0.84 -23.01 76.28
C PHE A 145 1.83 -23.13 77.46
N HIS A 146 3.07 -22.71 77.28
CA HIS A 146 4.08 -22.71 78.34
C HIS A 146 3.80 -21.64 79.41
N GLN A 147 3.17 -20.52 79.06
CA GLN A 147 2.73 -19.50 80.02
C GLN A 147 1.51 -19.92 80.83
N THR A 148 0.59 -20.74 80.28
CA THR A 148 -0.57 -21.26 81.02
C THR A 148 -0.25 -22.40 81.99
N GLN A 149 0.95 -23.00 81.89
CA GLN A 149 1.43 -24.08 82.76
C GLN A 149 2.31 -23.59 83.94
N LYS A 150 2.58 -22.29 84.05
CA LYS A 150 3.23 -21.65 85.21
C LYS A 150 2.21 -20.99 86.12
#